data_AF-A0A352JBZ3-F1
#
_entry.id   AF-A0A352JBZ3-F1
#
_cell.length_a   1.000
_cell.length_b   1.000
_cell.length_c   1.000
_cell.angle_alpha   90.00
_cell.angle_beta   90.00
_cell.angle_gamma   90.00
#
_symmetry.space_group_name_H-M   'P 1'
#
loop_
_entity.id
_entity.type
_entity.pdbx_description
1 polymer ?
#
loop_
_entity_poly.entity_id
_entity_poly.type
_entity_poly.pdbx_seq_one_letter_code
_entity_poly.pdbx_strand_id
1 'polypeptide(L)' 'EMMLDTGASRTLITGEMAQTLNVVPDTSEQFDIADGSKVSFPIGKVKSISLGSFKVQMMPVPIATKASMG' A
#
# COMPACT_ATOMS: atom_id res chain seq x y z
N GLU A 1 6.20 4.53 10.78
CA GLU A 1 5.48 5.81 10.62
C GLU A 1 4.82 5.84 9.24
N MET A 2 3.75 6.62 9.06
CA MET A 2 3.06 6.76 7.76
C MET A 2 3.12 8.22 7.29
N MET A 3 3.20 8.42 5.97
CA MET A 3 3.15 9.75 5.36
C MET A 3 1.76 9.99 4.76
N LEU A 4 1.23 11.20 4.97
CA LEU A 4 -0.01 11.64 4.32
C LEU A 4 0.33 12.18 2.93
N ASP A 5 -0.15 11.48 1.89
CA ASP A 5 0.06 11.85 0.50
C ASP A 5 -1.29 12.00 -0.20
N THR A 6 -1.66 13.24 -0.54
CA THR A 6 -2.90 13.55 -1.27
C THR A 6 -2.78 13.33 -2.78
N GLY A 7 -1.55 13.13 -3.30
CA GLY A 7 -1.29 12.76 -4.68
C GLY A 7 -1.43 11.26 -4.94
N ALA A 8 -1.39 10.44 -3.87
CA ALA A 8 -1.61 9.00 -3.96
C ALA A 8 -3.11 8.65 -3.95
N SER A 9 -3.53 7.83 -4.92
CA SER A 9 -4.91 7.33 -5.00
C SER A 9 -5.23 6.24 -3.98
N ARG A 10 -4.21 5.56 -3.44
CA ARG A 10 -4.32 4.45 -2.48
C ARG A 10 -3.23 4.55 -1.42
N THR A 11 -3.49 3.97 -0.25
CA THR A 11 -2.47 3.81 0.79
C THR A 11 -1.50 2.68 0.43
N LEU A 12 -0.25 3.04 0.13
CA LEU A 12 0.86 2.11 -0.07
C LEU A 12 1.50 1.76 1.28
N ILE A 13 1.71 0.48 1.54
CA ILE A 13 2.47 0.01 2.71
C ILE A 13 3.83 -0.54 2.29
N THR A 14 4.82 -0.51 3.19
CA THR A 14 6.12 -1.13 2.92
C THR A 14 6.03 -2.65 3.03
N GLY A 15 6.97 -3.36 2.40
CA GLY A 15 7.11 -4.80 2.59
C GLY A 15 7.31 -5.21 4.06
N GLU A 16 8.01 -4.39 4.85
CA GLU A 16 8.17 -4.61 6.29
C GLU A 16 6.84 -4.52 7.04
N MET A 17 6.03 -3.48 6.77
CA MET A 17 4.69 -3.37 7.37
C MET A 17 3.81 -4.56 6.99
N ALA A 18 3.87 -5.02 5.74
CA ALA A 18 3.12 -6.20 5.31
C ALA A 18 3.53 -7.45 6.09
N GLN A 19 4.82 -7.66 6.32
CA GLN A 19 5.32 -8.77 7.14
C GLN A 19 4.87 -8.67 8.59
N THR A 20 5.03 -7.50 9.23
CA THR A 20 4.58 -7.29 10.61
C THR A 20 3.08 -7.53 10.79
N LEU A 21 2.28 -7.15 9.79
CA LEU A 21 0.83 -7.31 9.80
C LEU A 21 0.35 -8.67 9.27
N ASN A 22 1.25 -9.56 8.85
CA ASN A 22 0.95 -10.84 8.19
C ASN A 22 0.00 -10.69 6.98
N VAL A 23 0.21 -9.64 6.19
CA VAL A 23 -0.55 -9.40 4.95
C VAL A 23 0.06 -10.25 3.84
N VAL A 24 -0.71 -11.22 3.36
CA VAL A 24 -0.34 -12.03 2.20
C VAL A 24 -1.02 -11.45 0.96
N PRO A 25 -0.25 -11.04 -0.08
CA PRO A 25 -0.85 -10.56 -1.31
C PRO A 25 -1.46 -11.71 -2.12
N ASP A 26 -2.60 -11.44 -2.76
CA ASP A 26 -3.35 -12.41 -3.58
C ASP A 26 -3.51 -11.97 -5.05
N THR A 27 -3.21 -10.70 -5.35
CA THR A 27 -3.27 -10.15 -6.70
C THR A 27 -2.17 -9.11 -6.92
N SER A 28 -2.09 -8.53 -8.12
CA SER A 28 -1.21 -7.40 -8.45
C SER A 28 -1.92 -6.44 -9.40
N GLU A 29 -1.64 -5.15 -9.25
CA GLU A 29 -2.24 -4.08 -10.06
C GLU A 29 -1.15 -3.10 -10.53
N GLN A 30 -1.36 -2.46 -11.69
CA GLN A 30 -0.47 -1.42 -12.21
C GLN A 30 -0.85 -0.05 -11.67
N PHE A 31 0.16 0.74 -11.31
CA PHE A 31 0.02 2.10 -10.82
C PHE A 31 0.92 3.05 -11.58
N ASP A 32 0.40 4.24 -11.86
CA ASP A 32 1.21 5.38 -12.28
C ASP A 32 1.92 5.95 -11.05
N ILE A 33 3.25 6.10 -11.14
CA ILE A 33 4.05 6.74 -10.10
C ILE A 33 4.52 8.13 -10.55
N ALA A 34 5.10 8.90 -9.64
CA ALA A 34 5.38 10.32 -9.86
C ALA A 34 6.34 10.61 -11.03
N ASP A 35 7.21 9.66 -11.39
CA ASP A 35 8.12 9.79 -12.54
C ASP A 35 7.44 9.51 -13.90
N GLY A 36 6.14 9.19 -13.90
CA GLY A 36 5.34 8.89 -15.08
C GLY A 36 5.44 7.44 -15.55
N SER A 37 6.25 6.59 -14.90
CA SER A 37 6.30 5.17 -15.19
C SER A 37 5.11 4.42 -14.58
N LYS A 38 4.82 3.25 -15.17
CA LYS A 38 3.81 2.30 -14.66
C LYS A 38 4.52 1.15 -13.97
N VAL A 39 4.21 0.95 -12.69
CA VAL A 39 4.80 -0.11 -11.86
C VAL A 39 3.72 -1.06 -11.36
N SER A 40 3.99 -2.36 -11.43
CA SER A 40 3.10 -3.39 -10.86
C SER A 40 3.39 -3.56 -9.37
N PHE A 41 2.37 -3.43 -8.54
CA PHE A 41 2.45 -3.68 -7.10
C PHE A 41 1.59 -4.88 -6.70
N PRO A 42 2.12 -5.79 -5.86
CA PRO A 42 1.30 -6.81 -5.23
C PRO A 42 0.31 -6.16 -4.26
N ILE A 43 -0.93 -6.66 -4.25
CA ILE A 43 -2.02 -6.15 -3.42
C ILE A 43 -2.38 -7.19 -2.37
N GLY A 44 -2.42 -6.76 -1.11
CA GLY A 44 -2.99 -7.54 -0.01
C GLY A 44 -4.13 -6.80 0.68
N LYS A 45 -4.65 -7.34 1.77
CA LYS A 45 -5.73 -6.72 2.56
C LYS A 45 -5.35 -6.59 4.02
N VAL A 46 -5.55 -5.41 4.57
CA VAL A 46 -5.48 -5.17 6.03
C VAL A 46 -6.89 -5.18 6.62
N LYS A 47 -7.03 -5.66 7.86
CA LYS A 47 -8.32 -5.71 8.56
C LYS A 47 -8.91 -4.32 8.77
N SER A 48 -8.07 -3.35 9.14
CA SER A 48 -8.48 -1.94 9.25
C SER A 48 -7.28 -1.01 9.32
N ILE A 49 -7.48 0.24 8.90
CA ILE A 49 -6.62 1.38 9.24
C ILE A 49 -7.39 2.31 10.15
N SER A 50 -6.75 2.75 11.24
CA SER A 50 -7.34 3.71 12.19
C SER A 50 -6.44 4.93 12.32
N LEU A 51 -7.02 6.13 12.24
CA LEU A 51 -6.34 7.41 12.41
C LEU A 51 -7.23 8.32 13.26
N GLY A 52 -6.82 8.57 14.50
CA GLY A 52 -7.67 9.28 15.47
C GLY A 52 -9.01 8.55 15.66
N SER A 53 -10.12 9.25 15.42
CA SER A 53 -11.48 8.69 15.48
C SER A 53 -11.94 8.01 14.19
N PHE A 54 -11.15 8.05 13.11
CA PHE A 54 -11.50 7.43 11.84
C PHE A 54 -11.03 5.98 11.79
N LYS A 55 -11.89 5.09 11.31
CA LYS A 55 -11.57 3.68 11.07
C LYS A 55 -12.14 3.22 9.74
N VAL A 56 -11.27 2.73 8.86
CA VAL A 56 -11.64 2.10 7.59
C VAL A 56 -11.36 0.60 7.71
N GLN A 57 -12.31 -0.24 7.28
CA GLN A 57 -12.24 -1.69 7.42
C GLN A 57 -11.97 -2.38 6.07
N MET A 58 -11.36 -3.56 6.13
CA MET A 58 -11.07 -4.45 4.99
C MET A 58 -10.45 -3.73 3.80
N MET A 59 -9.37 -3.00 4.05
CA MET A 59 -8.79 -2.11 3.05
C MET A 59 -7.75 -2.85 2.20
N PRO A 60 -7.91 -2.87 0.86
CA PRO A 60 -6.88 -3.42 -0.02
C PRO A 60 -5.73 -2.42 -0.15
N VAL A 61 -4.50 -2.88 0.04
CA VAL A 61 -3.29 -2.07 0.06
C VAL A 61 -2.25 -2.62 -0.92
N PRO A 62 -1.70 -1.79 -1.82
CA PRO A 62 -0.46 -2.15 -2.52
C PRO A 62 0.69 -2.26 -1.53
N ILE A 63 1.64 -3.16 -1.82
CA ILE A 63 2.83 -3.42 -1.01
C ILE A 63 4.07 -3.07 -1.82
N ALA A 64 4.84 -2.10 -1.33
CA ALA A 64 6.06 -1.67 -1.98
C ALA A 64 7.12 -2.78 -1.97
N THR A 65 7.73 -3.03 -3.12
CA THR A 65 8.92 -3.90 -3.23
C THR A 65 10.17 -3.02 -3.37
N LYS A 66 11.35 -3.54 -2.99
CA LYS A 66 12.62 -2.81 -3.14
C LYS A 66 12.90 -2.34 -4.57
N ALA A 67 12.38 -3.03 -5.58
CA ALA A 67 12.55 -2.65 -6.98
C ALA A 67 11.62 -1.50 -7.42
N SER A 68 10.55 -1.24 -6.67
CA SER A 68 9.52 -0.26 -6.99
C SER A 68 9.81 1.14 -6.45
N MET A 69 10.78 1.27 -5.54
CA MET A 69 11.21 2.53 -4.94
C MET A 69 12.67 2.77 -5.35
N GLY A 70 12.84 3.32 -6.56
CA GLY A 70 14.12 3.87 -7.02
C GLY A 70 14.37 5.25 -6.45
#